data_AF-A0A945RWY9-F1
#
_entry.id   AF-A0A945RWY9-F1
#
_cell.length_a   1.000
_cell.length_b   1.000
_cell.length_c   1.000
_cell.angle_alpha   90.00
_cell.angle_beta   90.00
_cell.angle_gamma   90.00
#
_symmetry.space_group_name_H-M   'P 1'
#
loop_
_entity.id
_entity.type
_entity.pdbx_description
1 polymer ?
#
loop_
_entity_poly.entity_id
_entity_poly.type
_entity_poly.pdbx_seq_one_letter_code
_entity_poly.pdbx_strand_id
1 'polypeptide(L)'
;MTRQLSSACHCLGMLLTVALTPGLALAAGQEIRAEFGLILNDDGDLSCTAADPAESRRRLEEMVDSLRGTPVQTLAYSVGAGSDILYYPTRIASVWGWRETPAYASGPWKERIRNATASAAAGVDSVRIAGERAKAIGLRFVPSFRMNDSHFVRDPLNYPLTGRFWMENQDRTLGVSPVKGYDYSKLLDFAHPEVRAHRLAVIEEIIERYGDLMDGLELDFNRVQILEALAKPPSAWFYTAPSMDQLYVQ
;
A
#
# COMPACT_ATOMS: atom_id res chain seq x y z
N MET A 1 -58.92 50.69 -15.40
CA MET A 1 -58.39 51.84 -16.17
C MET A 1 -57.94 52.91 -15.19
N THR A 2 -56.65 52.86 -14.86
CA THR A 2 -55.66 53.95 -15.06
C THR A 2 -55.80 55.12 -14.11
N ARG A 3 -55.05 55.08 -13.00
CA ARG A 3 -54.76 56.26 -12.15
C ARG A 3 -53.34 56.73 -12.45
N GLN A 4 -53.22 57.92 -13.02
CA GLN A 4 -52.06 58.79 -12.84
C GLN A 4 -52.30 59.60 -11.57
N LEU A 5 -51.28 59.77 -10.72
CA LEU A 5 -51.11 60.95 -9.88
C LEU A 5 -49.62 61.13 -9.59
N SER A 6 -49.15 62.32 -9.97
CA SER A 6 -47.87 62.95 -9.68
C SER A 6 -47.73 63.24 -8.18
N SER A 7 -46.53 63.13 -7.61
CA SER A 7 -45.91 64.25 -6.87
C SER A 7 -44.47 63.96 -6.44
N ALA A 8 -43.73 65.05 -6.26
CA ALA A 8 -42.28 65.14 -6.12
C ALA A 8 -41.76 65.00 -4.67
N CYS A 9 -40.43 64.79 -4.60
CA CYS A 9 -39.45 65.19 -3.56
C CYS A 9 -39.86 65.10 -2.09
N HIS A 10 -39.10 64.33 -1.29
CA HIS A 10 -38.45 64.79 -0.04
C HIS A 10 -37.25 63.88 0.24
N CYS A 11 -36.07 64.47 0.44
CA CYS A 11 -34.86 63.80 0.92
C CYS A 11 -35.07 63.28 2.34
N LEU A 12 -34.78 62.00 2.57
CA LEU A 12 -34.49 61.49 3.91
C LEU A 12 -33.28 60.58 3.80
N GLY A 13 -32.15 61.06 4.34
CA GLY A 13 -30.92 60.29 4.41
C GLY A 13 -31.12 59.04 5.25
N MET A 14 -30.73 57.90 4.71
CA MET A 14 -30.60 56.67 5.48
C MET A 14 -29.13 56.30 5.48
N LEU A 15 -28.51 56.46 6.65
CA LEU A 15 -27.14 56.02 6.91
C LEU A 15 -27.03 54.53 6.57
N LEU A 16 -26.10 54.20 5.66
CA LEU A 16 -25.59 52.84 5.53
C LEU A 16 -24.77 52.53 6.77
N THR A 17 -25.35 51.85 7.75
CA THR A 17 -24.59 51.10 8.73
C THR A 17 -24.15 49.79 8.07
N VAL A 18 -22.95 49.78 7.51
CA VAL A 18 -22.25 48.55 7.16
C VAL A 18 -21.92 47.84 8.49
N ALA A 19 -22.81 46.96 8.93
CA ALA A 19 -22.49 45.99 9.95
C ALA A 19 -21.48 45.01 9.34
N LEU A 20 -20.19 45.26 9.58
CA LEU A 20 -19.16 44.23 9.44
C LEU A 20 -19.51 43.11 10.41
N THR A 21 -20.15 42.06 9.91
CA THR A 21 -20.26 40.78 10.61
C THR A 21 -18.89 40.12 10.60
N PRO A 22 -18.21 39.99 11.76
CA PRO A 22 -17.03 39.15 11.82
C PRO A 22 -17.52 37.69 11.91
N GLY A 23 -17.00 36.83 11.04
CA GLY A 23 -17.15 35.39 11.20
C GLY A 23 -17.89 34.70 10.06
N LEU A 24 -17.30 34.71 8.86
CA LEU A 24 -17.18 33.43 8.17
C LEU A 24 -16.22 32.59 9.01
N ALA A 25 -16.76 31.87 9.99
CA ALA A 25 -16.08 30.69 10.47
C ALA A 25 -15.92 29.80 9.24
N LEU A 26 -14.68 29.63 8.76
CA LEU A 26 -14.35 28.47 7.95
C LEU A 26 -14.93 27.29 8.73
N ALA A 27 -15.94 26.63 8.19
CA ALA A 27 -16.28 25.30 8.65
C ALA A 27 -14.99 24.52 8.44
N ALA A 28 -14.23 24.31 9.52
CA ALA A 28 -13.16 23.33 9.54
C ALA A 28 -13.85 22.07 9.05
N GLY A 29 -13.53 21.63 7.82
CA GLY A 29 -14.11 20.43 7.27
C GLY A 29 -13.96 19.37 8.34
N GLN A 30 -15.06 18.74 8.75
CA GLN A 30 -14.95 17.56 9.59
C GLN A 30 -14.01 16.63 8.83
N GLU A 31 -12.81 16.43 9.37
CA GLU A 31 -11.97 15.35 8.87
C GLU A 31 -12.79 14.09 9.09
N ILE A 32 -13.36 13.56 8.00
CA ILE A 32 -13.90 12.21 7.99
C ILE A 32 -12.68 11.31 8.10
N ARG A 33 -12.18 11.13 9.32
CA ARG A 33 -11.20 10.09 9.59
C ARG A 33 -11.97 8.78 9.53
N ALA A 34 -11.72 7.99 8.49
CA ALA A 34 -12.19 6.62 8.48
C ALA A 34 -11.70 5.95 9.77
N GLU A 35 -12.61 5.53 10.63
CA GLU A 35 -12.26 4.82 11.85
C GLU A 35 -11.89 3.38 11.49
N PHE A 36 -10.61 3.14 11.17
CA PHE A 36 -10.13 1.79 10.85
C PHE A 36 -10.14 0.82 12.03
N GLY A 37 -10.31 1.32 13.27
CA GLY A 37 -10.34 0.49 14.47
C GLY A 37 -9.05 -0.31 14.67
N LEU A 38 -9.16 -1.47 15.32
CA LEU A 38 -8.02 -2.40 15.45
C LEU A 38 -7.74 -3.04 14.08
N ILE A 39 -6.52 -2.82 13.58
CA ILE A 39 -6.03 -3.36 12.31
C ILE A 39 -5.20 -4.62 12.61
N LEU A 40 -5.56 -5.74 11.99
CA LEU A 40 -4.69 -6.91 11.90
C LEU A 40 -3.93 -6.85 10.58
N ASN A 41 -2.59 -6.78 10.63
CA ASN A 41 -1.74 -7.00 9.47
C ASN A 41 -1.49 -8.50 9.33
N ASP A 42 -2.09 -9.11 8.30
CA ASP A 42 -1.84 -10.48 7.88
C ASP A 42 -0.74 -10.46 6.81
N ASP A 43 0.30 -11.25 7.03
CA ASP A 43 1.50 -11.25 6.22
C ASP A 43 1.33 -12.01 4.89
N GLY A 44 0.18 -12.67 4.71
CA GLY A 44 -0.22 -13.39 3.51
C GLY A 44 0.44 -14.76 3.34
N ASP A 45 1.31 -15.21 4.25
CA ASP A 45 2.11 -16.42 4.06
C ASP A 45 1.29 -17.71 3.93
N LEU A 46 0.07 -17.69 4.44
CA LEU A 46 -0.91 -18.80 4.38
C LEU A 46 -1.94 -18.65 3.25
N SER A 47 -1.67 -17.81 2.24
CA SER A 47 -2.54 -17.62 1.07
C SER A 47 -2.83 -18.91 0.28
N CYS A 48 -1.86 -19.84 0.25
CA CYS A 48 -1.89 -21.04 -0.59
C CYS A 48 -1.40 -22.27 0.21
N THR A 49 -2.28 -22.85 1.02
CA THR A 49 -1.93 -23.91 1.99
C THR A 49 -2.19 -25.34 1.50
N ALA A 50 -2.79 -25.52 0.32
CA ALA A 50 -3.09 -26.81 -0.28
C ALA A 50 -2.76 -26.83 -1.78
N ALA A 51 -2.41 -28.00 -2.31
CA ALA A 51 -2.13 -28.17 -3.74
C ALA A 51 -3.38 -28.03 -4.61
N ASP A 52 -4.56 -28.38 -4.07
CA ASP A 52 -5.84 -28.07 -4.68
C ASP A 52 -6.18 -26.58 -4.45
N PRO A 53 -6.29 -25.76 -5.51
CA PRO A 53 -6.65 -24.36 -5.39
C PRO A 53 -7.98 -24.12 -4.68
N ALA A 54 -8.98 -25.01 -4.84
CA ALA A 54 -10.28 -24.86 -4.20
C ALA A 54 -10.20 -25.09 -2.69
N GLU A 55 -9.40 -26.06 -2.25
CA GLU A 55 -9.10 -26.27 -0.83
C GLU A 55 -8.30 -25.10 -0.23
N SER A 56 -7.29 -24.59 -0.94
CA SER A 56 -6.55 -23.39 -0.51
C SER A 56 -7.48 -22.20 -0.31
N ARG A 57 -8.40 -21.97 -1.26
CA ARG A 57 -9.42 -20.91 -1.16
C ARG A 57 -10.29 -21.07 0.09
N ARG A 58 -10.82 -22.27 0.34
CA ARG A 58 -11.64 -22.54 1.54
C ARG A 58 -10.87 -22.22 2.83
N ARG A 59 -9.63 -22.69 2.95
CA ARG A 59 -8.79 -22.45 4.14
C ARG A 59 -8.47 -20.97 4.35
N LEU A 60 -8.26 -20.22 3.27
CA LEU A 60 -8.07 -18.77 3.33
C LEU A 60 -9.36 -18.08 3.82
N GLU A 61 -10.52 -18.46 3.31
CA GLU A 61 -11.81 -17.93 3.77
C GLU A 61 -12.06 -18.25 5.26
N GLU A 62 -11.76 -19.47 5.70
CA GLU A 62 -11.83 -19.90 7.11
C GLU A 62 -10.88 -19.11 8.01
N MET A 63 -9.67 -18.82 7.54
CA MET A 63 -8.70 -17.99 8.27
C MET A 63 -9.25 -16.58 8.48
N VAL A 64 -9.86 -15.97 7.44
CA VAL A 64 -10.50 -14.66 7.58
C VAL A 64 -11.73 -14.74 8.50
N ASP A 65 -12.53 -15.81 8.40
CA ASP A 65 -13.68 -16.03 9.28
C ASP A 65 -13.31 -16.13 10.76
N SER A 66 -12.09 -16.56 11.08
CA SER A 66 -11.61 -16.62 12.47
C SER A 66 -11.59 -15.25 13.16
N LEU A 67 -11.66 -14.15 12.40
CA LEU A 67 -11.76 -12.79 12.93
C LEU A 67 -13.16 -12.41 13.39
N ARG A 68 -14.19 -13.21 13.08
CA ARG A 68 -15.57 -12.95 13.52
C ARG A 68 -15.66 -12.94 15.05
N GLY A 69 -16.33 -11.92 15.59
CA GLY A 69 -16.49 -11.77 17.04
C GLY A 69 -15.22 -11.33 17.78
N THR A 70 -14.13 -11.06 17.07
CA THR A 70 -12.94 -10.41 17.65
C THR A 70 -13.09 -8.88 17.62
N PRO A 71 -12.23 -8.12 18.34
CA PRO A 71 -12.20 -6.66 18.24
C PRO A 71 -11.62 -6.11 16.92
N VAL A 72 -11.11 -6.97 16.03
CA VAL A 72 -10.53 -6.54 14.75
C VAL A 72 -11.62 -5.93 13.88
N GLN A 73 -11.32 -4.77 13.29
CA GLN A 73 -12.24 -4.04 12.41
C GLN A 73 -11.70 -3.89 10.98
N THR A 74 -10.38 -4.04 10.81
CA THR A 74 -9.71 -3.93 9.52
C THR A 74 -8.72 -5.07 9.34
N LEU A 75 -8.80 -5.75 8.21
CA LEU A 75 -7.78 -6.66 7.73
C LEU A 75 -6.85 -5.90 6.77
N ALA A 76 -5.62 -5.65 7.22
CA ALA A 76 -4.53 -5.25 6.33
C ALA A 76 -3.87 -6.53 5.79
N TYR A 77 -4.00 -6.82 4.50
CA TYR A 77 -3.58 -8.10 3.93
C TYR A 77 -2.41 -7.92 2.96
N SER A 78 -1.27 -8.53 3.27
CA SER A 78 -0.07 -8.47 2.42
C SER A 78 -0.37 -9.03 1.04
N VAL A 79 -0.19 -8.21 0.00
CA VAL A 79 -0.53 -8.60 -1.38
C VAL A 79 0.46 -9.58 -2.01
N GLY A 80 1.58 -9.83 -1.35
CA GLY A 80 2.65 -10.70 -1.84
C GLY A 80 3.51 -11.32 -0.75
N ALA A 81 4.24 -12.35 -1.16
CA ALA A 81 5.35 -12.95 -0.44
C ALA A 81 6.61 -12.10 -0.68
N GLY A 82 6.93 -11.23 0.28
CA GLY A 82 7.92 -10.17 0.07
C GLY A 82 7.39 -9.04 -0.82
N SER A 83 8.26 -8.43 -1.61
CA SER A 83 7.90 -7.25 -2.43
C SER A 83 7.58 -7.56 -3.90
N ASP A 84 7.93 -8.74 -4.41
CA ASP A 84 7.91 -8.99 -5.85
C ASP A 84 7.30 -10.35 -6.27
N ILE A 85 6.94 -11.22 -5.32
CA ILE A 85 6.11 -12.40 -5.60
C ILE A 85 4.70 -12.13 -5.09
N LEU A 86 3.77 -11.81 -5.98
CA LEU A 86 2.43 -11.39 -5.60
C LEU A 86 1.45 -12.57 -5.58
N TYR A 87 0.45 -12.48 -4.69
CA TYR A 87 -0.60 -13.50 -4.49
C TYR A 87 -1.81 -13.32 -5.41
N TYR A 88 -1.63 -12.56 -6.49
CA TYR A 88 -2.63 -12.34 -7.52
C TYR A 88 -1.98 -12.41 -8.91
N PRO A 89 -2.75 -12.60 -10.01
CA PRO A 89 -2.23 -12.71 -11.38
C PRO A 89 -1.66 -11.38 -11.93
N THR A 90 -0.62 -10.84 -11.31
CA THR A 90 0.01 -9.55 -11.63
C THR A 90 0.55 -9.47 -13.05
N ARG A 91 0.46 -8.29 -13.66
CA ARG A 91 1.10 -7.94 -14.94
C ARG A 91 2.44 -7.20 -14.78
N ILE A 92 2.81 -6.83 -13.55
CA ILE A 92 3.95 -5.96 -13.24
C ILE A 92 5.08 -6.75 -12.57
N ALA A 93 4.76 -7.51 -11.52
CA ALA A 93 5.74 -8.24 -10.74
C ALA A 93 5.74 -9.74 -11.11
N SER A 94 6.28 -10.57 -10.23
CA SER A 94 6.32 -12.02 -10.41
C SER A 94 5.22 -12.71 -9.60
N VAL A 95 4.86 -13.92 -10.02
CA VAL A 95 3.99 -14.83 -9.26
C VAL A 95 4.78 -16.04 -8.79
N TRP A 96 4.21 -16.84 -7.90
CA TRP A 96 4.79 -18.12 -7.51
C TRP A 96 5.02 -19.02 -8.73
N GLY A 97 6.15 -19.74 -8.75
CA GLY A 97 6.49 -20.60 -9.88
C GLY A 97 7.20 -19.90 -11.05
N TRP A 98 7.41 -18.57 -11.01
CA TRP A 98 8.00 -17.84 -12.13
C TRP A 98 9.44 -18.25 -12.48
N ARG A 99 10.17 -18.81 -11.50
CA ARG A 99 11.55 -19.28 -11.62
C ARG A 99 11.79 -20.47 -10.70
N GLU A 100 12.39 -21.52 -11.24
CA GLU A 100 12.86 -22.66 -10.45
C GLU A 100 14.15 -22.33 -9.68
N THR A 101 14.23 -22.78 -8.44
CA THR A 101 15.42 -22.67 -7.59
C THR A 101 15.67 -24.00 -6.86
N PRO A 102 16.83 -24.20 -6.21
CA PRO A 102 17.08 -25.43 -5.42
C PRO A 102 15.99 -25.73 -4.37
N ALA A 103 15.26 -24.71 -3.90
CA ALA A 103 14.16 -24.86 -2.93
C ALA A 103 12.98 -25.70 -3.44
N TYR A 104 12.87 -25.94 -4.76
CA TYR A 104 11.83 -26.77 -5.36
C TYR A 104 12.08 -28.27 -5.12
N ALA A 105 13.35 -28.67 -4.99
CA ALA A 105 13.71 -30.09 -4.89
C ALA A 105 13.47 -30.64 -3.47
N SER A 106 13.85 -29.88 -2.43
CA SER A 106 13.83 -30.32 -1.03
C SER A 106 13.77 -29.13 -0.04
N GLY A 107 13.53 -29.45 1.24
CA GLY A 107 13.53 -28.47 2.32
C GLY A 107 12.16 -27.87 2.63
N PRO A 108 12.10 -26.91 3.59
CA PRO A 108 10.84 -26.41 4.16
C PRO A 108 9.98 -25.63 3.15
N TRP A 109 10.57 -25.15 2.05
CA TRP A 109 9.87 -24.39 1.02
C TRP A 109 9.10 -25.26 0.03
N LYS A 110 9.45 -26.55 -0.11
CA LYS A 110 8.96 -27.40 -1.20
C LYS A 110 7.43 -27.43 -1.29
N GLU A 111 6.76 -27.67 -0.17
CA GLU A 111 5.30 -27.76 -0.14
C GLU A 111 4.64 -26.41 -0.38
N ARG A 112 5.20 -25.35 0.20
CA ARG A 112 4.71 -23.98 -0.01
C ARG A 112 4.83 -23.55 -1.47
N ILE A 113 5.98 -23.81 -2.10
CA ILE A 113 6.22 -23.54 -3.52
C ILE A 113 5.24 -24.34 -4.37
N ARG A 114 5.09 -25.65 -4.13
CA ARG A 114 4.17 -26.50 -4.91
C ARG A 114 2.74 -25.97 -4.85
N ASN A 115 2.25 -25.69 -3.64
CA ASN A 115 0.87 -25.25 -3.44
C ASN A 115 0.64 -23.87 -4.06
N ALA A 116 1.52 -22.91 -3.79
CA ALA A 116 1.38 -21.55 -4.31
C ALA A 116 1.57 -21.48 -5.83
N THR A 117 2.44 -22.31 -6.42
CA THR A 117 2.57 -22.45 -7.87
C THR A 117 1.31 -23.03 -8.49
N ALA A 118 0.67 -24.02 -7.86
CA ALA A 118 -0.60 -24.57 -8.33
C ALA A 118 -1.72 -23.51 -8.30
N SER A 119 -1.81 -22.72 -7.23
CA SER A 119 -2.74 -21.59 -7.15
C SER A 119 -2.49 -20.53 -8.22
N ALA A 120 -1.22 -20.14 -8.43
CA ALA A 120 -0.85 -19.16 -9.45
C ALA A 120 -1.18 -19.66 -10.87
N ALA A 121 -0.88 -20.93 -11.17
CA ALA A 121 -1.19 -21.55 -12.46
C ALA A 121 -2.70 -21.66 -12.72
N ALA A 122 -3.50 -21.80 -11.67
CA ALA A 122 -4.97 -21.79 -11.74
C ALA A 122 -5.57 -20.36 -11.81
N GLY A 123 -4.74 -19.31 -11.79
CA GLY A 123 -5.19 -17.92 -11.83
C GLY A 123 -5.88 -17.46 -10.54
N VAL A 124 -5.57 -18.09 -9.40
CA VAL A 124 -6.13 -17.69 -8.10
C VAL A 124 -5.65 -16.30 -7.71
N ASP A 125 -6.59 -15.47 -7.28
CA ASP A 125 -6.34 -14.16 -6.68
C ASP A 125 -6.65 -14.22 -5.18
N SER A 126 -5.65 -14.56 -4.37
CA SER A 126 -5.83 -14.70 -2.92
C SER A 126 -6.12 -13.37 -2.24
N VAL A 127 -5.67 -12.25 -2.81
CA VAL A 127 -5.93 -10.91 -2.28
C VAL A 127 -7.41 -10.56 -2.43
N ARG A 128 -8.00 -10.82 -3.62
CA ARG A 128 -9.45 -10.67 -3.83
C ARG A 128 -10.26 -11.60 -2.93
N ILE A 129 -9.85 -12.87 -2.80
CA ILE A 129 -10.54 -13.83 -1.91
C ILE A 129 -10.55 -13.33 -0.47
N ALA A 130 -9.39 -12.91 0.06
CA ALA A 130 -9.28 -12.40 1.41
C ALA A 130 -10.13 -11.14 1.61
N GLY A 131 -10.09 -10.21 0.66
CA GLY A 131 -10.86 -8.98 0.72
C GLY A 131 -12.37 -9.20 0.61
N GLU A 132 -12.85 -10.00 -0.34
CA GLU A 132 -14.26 -10.34 -0.47
C GLU A 132 -14.78 -11.01 0.79
N ARG A 133 -14.00 -11.91 1.39
CA ARG A 133 -14.38 -12.53 2.65
C ARG A 133 -14.38 -11.51 3.79
N ALA A 134 -13.37 -10.65 3.90
CA ALA A 134 -13.31 -9.60 4.90
C ALA A 134 -14.54 -8.69 4.85
N LYS A 135 -14.93 -8.21 3.65
CA LYS A 135 -16.15 -7.41 3.46
C LYS A 135 -17.41 -8.18 3.84
N ALA A 136 -17.51 -9.46 3.44
CA ALA A 136 -18.66 -10.30 3.77
C ALA A 136 -18.84 -10.54 5.28
N ILE A 137 -17.78 -10.42 6.07
CA ILE A 137 -17.83 -10.57 7.53
C ILE A 137 -17.89 -9.24 8.28
N GLY A 138 -17.95 -8.11 7.56
CA GLY A 138 -18.09 -6.77 8.13
C GLY A 138 -16.77 -6.08 8.47
N LEU A 139 -15.62 -6.62 8.03
CA LEU A 139 -14.33 -5.95 8.18
C LEU A 139 -14.12 -4.94 7.04
N ARG A 140 -13.31 -3.93 7.32
CA ARG A 140 -12.62 -3.17 6.28
C ARG A 140 -11.47 -3.97 5.71
N PHE A 141 -11.17 -3.73 4.45
CA PHE A 141 -10.09 -4.40 3.74
C PHE A 141 -9.06 -3.39 3.24
N VAL A 142 -7.80 -3.61 3.59
CA VAL A 142 -6.67 -2.78 3.17
C VAL A 142 -5.60 -3.69 2.57
N PRO A 143 -5.41 -3.72 1.24
CA PRO A 143 -4.21 -4.34 0.67
C PRO A 143 -2.96 -3.70 1.27
N SER A 144 -1.99 -4.51 1.67
CA SER A 144 -0.71 -4.06 2.23
C SER A 144 0.43 -4.45 1.31
N PHE A 145 1.22 -3.48 0.87
CA PHE A 145 2.32 -3.70 -0.06
C PHE A 145 3.67 -3.45 0.62
N ARG A 146 4.47 -4.50 0.76
CA ARG A 146 5.82 -4.44 1.33
C ARG A 146 6.75 -3.71 0.35
N MET A 147 7.28 -2.56 0.75
CA MET A 147 7.99 -1.70 -0.18
C MET A 147 9.41 -2.20 -0.51
N ASN A 148 10.12 -2.85 0.42
CA ASN A 148 11.51 -3.29 0.20
C ASN A 148 11.94 -4.51 1.05
N ASP A 149 11.15 -5.59 1.03
CA ASP A 149 11.37 -6.79 1.83
C ASP A 149 12.77 -7.39 1.63
N SER A 150 13.44 -7.78 2.73
CA SER A 150 14.83 -8.22 2.71
C SER A 150 15.06 -9.73 2.85
N HIS A 151 14.04 -10.58 2.88
CA HIS A 151 14.25 -12.00 3.23
C HIS A 151 15.20 -12.72 2.26
N PHE A 152 15.27 -12.25 1.02
CA PHE A 152 16.07 -12.84 -0.04
C PHE A 152 17.55 -12.42 -0.02
N VAL A 153 17.93 -11.36 0.69
CA VAL A 153 19.24 -10.69 0.54
C VAL A 153 20.45 -11.57 0.85
N ARG A 154 20.26 -12.61 1.67
CA ARG A 154 21.33 -13.56 2.04
C ARG A 154 21.75 -14.46 0.88
N ASP A 155 20.81 -14.86 0.03
CA ASP A 155 21.06 -15.77 -1.10
C ASP A 155 20.11 -15.46 -2.26
N PRO A 156 20.23 -14.27 -2.88
CA PRO A 156 19.21 -13.75 -3.78
C PRO A 156 19.08 -14.58 -5.06
N LEU A 157 20.15 -15.26 -5.48
CA LEU A 157 20.15 -16.07 -6.69
C LEU A 157 19.40 -17.39 -6.52
N ASN A 158 19.36 -17.96 -5.30
CA ASN A 158 18.70 -19.23 -5.03
C ASN A 158 17.41 -19.09 -4.20
N TYR A 159 17.15 -17.93 -3.61
CA TYR A 159 15.94 -17.71 -2.83
C TYR A 159 14.69 -17.76 -3.72
N PRO A 160 13.65 -18.53 -3.35
CA PRO A 160 12.49 -18.74 -4.20
C PRO A 160 11.63 -17.49 -4.38
N LEU A 161 11.72 -16.52 -3.46
CA LEU A 161 10.93 -15.28 -3.50
C LEU A 161 11.67 -14.06 -4.05
N THR A 162 12.86 -14.24 -4.60
CA THR A 162 13.48 -13.16 -5.37
C THR A 162 12.63 -12.96 -6.63
N GLY A 163 12.17 -11.74 -6.89
CA GLY A 163 11.38 -11.41 -8.07
C GLY A 163 12.23 -11.13 -9.30
N ARG A 164 11.58 -11.18 -10.47
CA ARG A 164 12.23 -10.91 -11.77
C ARG A 164 12.86 -9.53 -11.85
N PHE A 165 12.16 -8.49 -11.38
CA PHE A 165 12.66 -7.12 -11.43
C PHE A 165 14.03 -7.01 -10.76
N TRP A 166 14.20 -7.57 -9.56
CA TRP A 166 15.50 -7.60 -8.89
C TRP A 166 16.56 -8.35 -9.70
N MET A 167 16.22 -9.53 -10.24
CA MET A 167 17.15 -10.35 -11.02
C MET A 167 17.70 -9.63 -12.26
N GLU A 168 16.88 -8.81 -12.91
CA GLU A 168 17.22 -8.06 -14.11
C GLU A 168 17.86 -6.70 -13.82
N ASN A 169 17.81 -6.21 -12.57
CA ASN A 169 18.26 -4.86 -12.17
C ASN A 169 19.18 -4.89 -10.93
N GLN A 170 20.13 -5.83 -10.87
CA GLN A 170 21.02 -5.99 -9.72
C GLN A 170 21.94 -4.77 -9.48
N ASP A 171 22.19 -3.97 -10.52
CA ASP A 171 22.90 -2.70 -10.49
C ASP A 171 22.05 -1.53 -9.95
N ARG A 172 20.79 -1.79 -9.59
CA ARG A 172 19.86 -0.85 -8.93
C ARG A 172 19.69 -1.16 -7.43
N THR A 173 20.66 -1.84 -6.84
CA THR A 173 20.68 -2.15 -5.40
C THR A 173 21.54 -1.14 -4.62
N LEU A 174 21.42 -1.13 -3.29
CA LEU A 174 22.19 -0.23 -2.41
C LEU A 174 23.71 -0.38 -2.60
N GLY A 175 24.19 -1.57 -2.99
CA GLY A 175 25.61 -1.89 -3.24
C GLY A 175 26.47 -1.97 -1.97
N VAL A 176 26.13 -1.19 -0.94
CA VAL A 176 26.75 -1.19 0.39
C VAL A 176 25.64 -1.19 1.43
N SER A 177 25.77 -2.05 2.43
CA SER A 177 24.81 -2.05 3.54
C SER A 177 24.97 -0.77 4.38
N PRO A 178 23.89 0.00 4.63
CA PRO A 178 23.94 1.15 5.52
C PRO A 178 23.94 0.77 7.01
N VAL A 179 23.70 -0.51 7.33
CA VAL A 179 23.63 -1.01 8.70
C VAL A 179 24.81 -1.94 8.97
N LYS A 180 25.64 -1.59 9.94
CA LYS A 180 26.78 -2.43 10.36
C LYS A 180 26.27 -3.78 10.91
N GLY A 181 26.86 -4.87 10.44
CA GLY A 181 26.56 -6.23 10.93
C GLY A 181 25.39 -6.92 10.23
N TYR A 182 24.66 -6.21 9.36
CA TYR A 182 23.62 -6.78 8.51
C TYR A 182 23.97 -6.50 7.05
N ASP A 183 23.80 -7.47 6.17
CA ASP A 183 24.02 -7.25 4.73
C ASP A 183 22.70 -6.92 4.04
N TYR A 184 22.41 -5.61 3.96
CA TYR A 184 21.31 -5.08 3.16
C TYR A 184 21.76 -4.55 1.80
N SER A 185 23.02 -4.78 1.39
CA SER A 185 23.57 -4.25 0.13
C SER A 185 22.75 -4.65 -1.11
N LYS A 186 21.97 -5.73 -1.01
CA LYS A 186 21.14 -6.29 -2.07
C LYS A 186 19.72 -5.76 -2.11
N LEU A 187 19.29 -4.92 -1.16
CA LEU A 187 18.00 -4.23 -1.27
C LEU A 187 18.00 -3.28 -2.46
N LEU A 188 16.84 -3.06 -3.07
CA LEU A 188 16.69 -2.07 -4.14
C LEU A 188 16.90 -0.67 -3.57
N ASP A 189 17.60 0.18 -4.34
CA ASP A 189 17.85 1.58 -4.00
C ASP A 189 16.82 2.48 -4.69
N PHE A 190 15.92 3.08 -3.90
CA PHE A 190 14.86 3.98 -4.34
C PHE A 190 15.39 5.30 -4.90
N ALA A 191 16.68 5.60 -4.81
CA ALA A 191 17.28 6.71 -5.55
C ALA A 191 17.16 6.51 -7.07
N HIS A 192 17.06 5.26 -7.53
CA HIS A 192 16.86 4.96 -8.95
C HIS A 192 15.39 5.16 -9.37
N PRO A 193 15.11 5.99 -10.39
CA PRO A 193 13.75 6.21 -10.87
C PRO A 193 13.07 4.92 -11.35
N GLU A 194 13.81 3.95 -11.87
CA GLU A 194 13.28 2.65 -12.31
C GLU A 194 12.72 1.83 -11.15
N VAL A 195 13.37 1.88 -9.98
CA VAL A 195 12.88 1.20 -8.75
C VAL A 195 11.58 1.83 -8.30
N ARG A 196 11.51 3.17 -8.26
CA ARG A 196 10.28 3.89 -7.88
C ARG A 196 9.15 3.64 -8.88
N ALA A 197 9.46 3.66 -10.18
CA ALA A 197 8.49 3.39 -11.23
C ALA A 197 7.92 1.98 -11.12
N HIS A 198 8.75 0.97 -10.85
CA HIS A 198 8.30 -0.41 -10.64
C HIS A 198 7.36 -0.53 -9.42
N ARG A 199 7.74 0.08 -8.28
CA ARG A 199 6.88 0.07 -7.08
C ARG A 199 5.57 0.81 -7.29
N LEU A 200 5.61 1.95 -7.98
CA LEU A 200 4.41 2.71 -8.33
C LEU A 200 3.50 1.92 -9.27
N ALA A 201 4.04 1.21 -10.26
CA ALA A 201 3.26 0.39 -11.17
C ALA A 201 2.55 -0.77 -10.44
N VAL A 202 3.19 -1.38 -9.45
CA VAL A 202 2.52 -2.38 -8.57
C VAL A 202 1.41 -1.72 -7.76
N ILE A 203 1.64 -0.53 -7.20
CA ILE A 203 0.62 0.23 -6.45
C ILE A 203 -0.58 0.56 -7.34
N GLU A 204 -0.36 1.05 -8.55
CA GLU A 204 -1.40 1.34 -9.53
C GLU A 204 -2.19 0.08 -9.90
N GLU A 205 -1.52 -1.07 -10.08
CA GLU A 205 -2.18 -2.34 -10.34
C GLU A 205 -3.06 -2.80 -9.16
N ILE A 206 -2.61 -2.59 -7.92
CA ILE A 206 -3.42 -2.90 -6.72
C ILE A 206 -4.68 -2.03 -6.69
N ILE A 207 -4.53 -0.72 -6.94
CA ILE A 207 -5.66 0.22 -6.97
C ILE A 207 -6.64 -0.14 -8.09
N GLU A 208 -6.14 -0.46 -9.29
CA GLU A 208 -6.95 -0.88 -10.43
C GLU A 208 -7.73 -2.18 -10.13
N ARG A 209 -7.07 -3.16 -9.50
CA ARG A 209 -7.66 -4.48 -9.22
C ARG A 209 -8.65 -4.50 -8.08
N TYR A 210 -8.45 -3.68 -7.06
CA TYR A 210 -9.21 -3.77 -5.80
C TYR A 210 -9.90 -2.47 -5.41
N GLY A 211 -9.94 -1.45 -6.29
CA GLY A 211 -10.60 -0.18 -6.00
C GLY A 211 -12.10 -0.29 -5.69
N ASP A 212 -12.76 -1.38 -6.13
CA ASP A 212 -14.14 -1.73 -5.79
C ASP A 212 -14.28 -2.34 -4.39
N LEU A 213 -13.19 -2.83 -3.80
CA LEU A 213 -13.16 -3.68 -2.61
C LEU A 213 -12.46 -3.01 -1.42
N MET A 214 -11.39 -2.25 -1.68
CA MET A 214 -10.49 -1.72 -0.66
C MET A 214 -11.06 -0.46 0.01
N ASP A 215 -10.88 -0.38 1.33
CA ASP A 215 -11.20 0.80 2.14
C ASP A 215 -9.96 1.71 2.36
N GLY A 216 -8.81 1.28 1.86
CA GLY A 216 -7.53 1.97 1.94
C GLY A 216 -6.41 1.13 1.31
N LEU A 217 -5.21 1.69 1.23
CA LEU A 217 -4.01 1.00 0.76
C LEU A 217 -2.88 1.27 1.76
N GLU A 218 -2.20 0.23 2.22
CA GLU A 218 -1.02 0.34 3.06
C GLU A 218 0.26 0.19 2.22
N LEU A 219 1.12 1.19 2.27
CA LEU A 219 2.50 1.11 1.77
C LEU A 219 3.42 0.78 2.94
N ASP A 220 3.76 -0.48 3.10
CA ASP A 220 4.53 -0.98 4.23
C ASP A 220 6.03 -0.77 4.01
N PHE A 221 6.48 0.43 4.38
CA PHE A 221 7.89 0.82 4.45
C PHE A 221 8.61 0.22 5.67
N ASN A 222 7.91 -0.49 6.57
CA ASN A 222 8.50 -1.10 7.76
C ASN A 222 9.01 -2.52 7.51
N ARG A 223 8.76 -3.10 6.34
CA ARG A 223 9.43 -4.33 5.88
C ARG A 223 10.83 -3.99 5.39
N VAL A 224 11.65 -3.65 6.38
CA VAL A 224 12.97 -3.01 6.34
C VAL A 224 12.92 -1.53 5.91
N GLN A 225 13.24 -0.65 6.86
CA GLN A 225 13.22 0.81 6.73
C GLN A 225 14.49 1.35 6.02
N ILE A 226 14.91 0.68 4.94
CA ILE A 226 16.09 1.06 4.17
C ILE A 226 15.66 1.21 2.71
N LEU A 227 15.64 2.44 2.23
CA LEU A 227 15.18 2.78 0.88
C LEU A 227 16.30 3.34 0.01
N GLU A 228 17.24 4.08 0.60
CA GLU A 228 18.33 4.72 -0.13
C GLU A 228 19.66 4.48 0.57
N ALA A 229 20.75 4.56 -0.20
CA ALA A 229 22.10 4.50 0.35
C ALA A 229 22.39 5.78 1.16
N LEU A 230 22.79 5.64 2.43
CA LEU A 230 23.15 6.77 3.31
C LEU A 230 24.33 7.62 2.79
N ALA A 231 25.09 7.13 1.81
CA ALA A 231 26.29 7.77 1.29
C ALA A 231 26.04 8.75 0.12
N LYS A 232 24.80 8.95 -0.32
CA LYS A 232 24.46 9.97 -1.32
C LYS A 232 24.09 11.27 -0.57
N PRO A 233 24.62 12.45 -0.95
CA PRO A 233 24.15 13.71 -0.37
C PRO A 233 22.63 13.75 -0.53
N PRO A 234 21.85 14.23 0.47
CA PRO A 234 20.41 14.14 0.45
C PRO A 234 19.90 14.69 -0.88
N SER A 235 19.44 13.77 -1.73
CA SER A 235 18.83 14.17 -2.99
C SER A 235 17.55 14.92 -2.63
N ALA A 236 17.32 16.03 -3.32
CA ALA A 236 16.46 17.15 -2.95
C ALA A 236 14.94 16.85 -2.89
N TRP A 237 14.54 15.65 -2.47
CA TRP A 237 13.16 15.15 -2.49
C TRP A 237 12.46 15.18 -1.15
N PHE A 238 13.19 15.30 -0.03
CA PHE A 238 12.57 15.79 1.18
C PHE A 238 12.31 17.27 0.96
N TYR A 239 11.03 17.60 0.74
CA TYR A 239 10.51 18.95 0.83
C TYR A 239 11.32 19.74 1.86
N THR A 240 12.05 20.75 1.39
CA THR A 240 12.49 21.83 2.24
C THR A 240 11.23 22.48 2.79
N ALA A 241 10.72 21.94 3.90
CA ALA A 241 9.93 22.75 4.80
C ALA A 241 10.80 23.98 5.08
N PRO A 242 10.35 25.21 4.79
CA PRO A 242 11.11 26.38 5.17
C PRO A 242 11.39 26.24 6.67
N SER A 243 12.66 26.39 7.06
CA SER A 243 13.03 26.33 8.46
C SER A 243 12.14 27.30 9.23
N MET A 244 11.67 26.89 10.41
CA MET A 244 10.84 27.71 11.29
C MET A 244 11.52 29.05 11.70
N ASP A 245 12.78 29.24 11.35
CA ASP A 245 13.55 30.46 11.62
C ASP A 245 13.27 31.60 10.63
N GLN A 246 12.57 31.37 9.51
CA GLN A 246 12.19 32.44 8.57
C GLN A 246 10.79 33.04 8.80
N LEU A 247 10.09 32.65 9.86
CA LEU A 247 8.76 33.17 10.22
C LEU A 247 8.74 34.12 11.43
N TYR A 248 9.90 34.52 11.97
CA TYR A 248 9.99 35.39 13.15
C TYR A 248 11.01 36.53 13.09
N VAL A 249 11.21 37.14 11.93
CA VAL A 249 11.89 38.45 11.87
C VAL A 249 11.07 39.39 10.99
N GLN A 250 10.45 40.37 11.65
CA GLN A 250 10.01 41.63 11.07
C GLN A 250 11.21 42.44 10.59
#